data_AF-A0A239GWE8-F1
#
_entry.id   AF-A0A239GWE8-F1
#
_cell.length_a   1.000
_cell.length_b   1.000
_cell.length_c   1.000
_cell.angle_alpha   90.00
_cell.angle_beta   90.00
_cell.angle_gamma   90.00
#
_symmetry.space_group_name_H-M   'P 1'
#
loop_
_entity.id
_entity.type
_entity.pdbx_description
1 polymer ?
#
loop_
_entity_poly.entity_id
_entity_poly.type
_entity_poly.pdbx_seq_one_letter_code
_entity_poly.pdbx_strand_id
1 'polypeptide(L)'
;MTQQDAHANAANSSHNERKLFAISSGKGGVGKSTVTANIAVAMAGMGLRVGVVDADIYGPSIPGMLGIKGNQPPVMSPDKKVIPAQAFGIKVMSMAMLSDDDSPAILRGPMVTKYLQMFVAQVEWGELDVLLLDLPPGTGDIQLTLAQAFPLTGAVVVSTPQDVSLKIARRGLRMMQQVNVPILGIVENMSGFACGSCGEITHIFSKGGGEAIAREIGVPFLGAVPIEPAIVDTGDAGTPMVSAHPDSPAAQVYVKIAEALVGGGSEKGGLALPFDWHVSEGTGKPADAAPFSYGGAADVAIALDHDEIGLTICWQDGHEQLIGSRDLRLNCRCAACRDEMSGAAILDPSNVPQSIKPTRIWSLGNYALGLAFSDGHSTGIYTFKALRAMQSVEVEDV
;
A
#
# COMPACT_ATOMS: atom_id res chain seq x y z
N MET A 1 -7.47 -1.94 -47.14
CA MET A 1 -7.10 -1.82 -45.73
C MET A 1 -6.05 -2.89 -45.47
N THR A 2 -4.79 -2.48 -45.48
CA THR A 2 -3.61 -3.35 -45.55
C THR A 2 -3.21 -3.85 -44.16
N GLN A 3 -2.61 -5.04 -44.11
CA GLN A 3 -2.09 -5.74 -42.91
C GLN A 3 -1.12 -4.94 -42.01
N GLN A 4 -0.76 -3.70 -42.38
CA GLN A 4 0.07 -2.80 -41.57
C GLN A 4 -0.71 -2.04 -40.48
N ASP A 5 -2.03 -1.90 -40.58
CA ASP A 5 -2.84 -1.22 -39.55
C ASP A 5 -3.13 -2.13 -38.33
N ALA A 6 -2.95 -3.45 -38.47
CA ALA A 6 -3.14 -4.42 -37.38
C ALA A 6 -1.94 -4.51 -36.42
N HIS A 7 -0.75 -4.07 -36.85
CA HIS A 7 0.46 -4.08 -36.01
C HIS A 7 0.66 -2.80 -35.18
N ALA A 8 -0.11 -1.74 -35.44
CA ALA A 8 -0.03 -0.49 -34.68
C ALA A 8 -0.93 -0.49 -33.41
N ASN A 9 -1.93 -1.37 -33.32
CA ASN A 9 -2.87 -1.44 -32.19
C ASN A 9 -2.59 -2.57 -31.19
N ALA A 10 -1.51 -3.33 -31.36
CA ALA A 10 -1.09 -4.40 -30.42
C ALA A 10 0.04 -3.96 -29.46
N ALA A 11 0.54 -2.72 -29.56
CA ALA A 11 1.68 -2.23 -28.79
C ALA A 11 1.31 -1.38 -27.55
N ASN A 12 0.02 -1.23 -27.22
CA ASN A 12 -0.44 -0.43 -26.09
C ASN A 12 -1.33 -1.19 -25.08
N SER A 13 -1.33 -2.52 -25.11
CA SER A 13 -1.90 -3.33 -24.03
C SER A 13 -0.87 -3.65 -22.95
N SER A 14 -0.04 -2.68 -22.55
CA SER A 14 0.57 -2.73 -21.23
C SER A 14 -0.60 -2.67 -20.26
N HIS A 15 -0.93 -3.79 -19.61
CA HIS A 15 -1.79 -3.77 -18.43
C HIS A 15 -1.18 -2.75 -17.48
N ASN A 16 -1.75 -1.54 -17.43
CA ASN A 16 -1.28 -0.52 -16.51
C ASN A 16 -1.62 -1.04 -15.11
N GLU A 17 -0.64 -1.59 -14.41
CA GLU A 17 -0.83 -2.11 -13.06
C GLU A 17 -1.42 -0.98 -12.20
N ARG A 18 -2.57 -1.25 -11.58
CA ARG A 18 -3.23 -0.32 -10.68
C ARG A 18 -2.27 0.10 -9.58
N LYS A 19 -2.00 1.40 -9.44
CA LYS A 19 -1.23 1.93 -8.31
C LYS A 19 -2.05 1.85 -7.03
N LEU A 20 -1.47 1.31 -5.97
CA LEU A 20 -2.11 1.16 -4.67
C LEU A 20 -1.38 2.04 -3.64
N PHE A 21 -1.98 3.17 -3.26
CA PHE A 21 -1.37 4.11 -2.33
C PHE A 21 -2.01 4.04 -0.95
N ALA A 22 -1.18 3.93 0.09
CA ALA A 22 -1.64 4.06 1.46
C ALA A 22 -1.54 5.52 1.92
N ILE A 23 -2.62 6.05 2.50
CA ILE A 23 -2.61 7.34 3.19
C ILE A 23 -2.60 7.04 4.68
N SER A 24 -1.52 7.41 5.36
CA SER A 24 -1.27 7.10 6.78
C SER A 24 -1.09 8.36 7.62
N SER A 25 -1.31 8.26 8.93
CA SER A 25 -0.98 9.31 9.88
C SER A 25 -0.49 8.73 11.21
N GLY A 26 0.46 9.42 11.86
CA GLY A 26 1.01 9.00 13.15
C GLY A 26 0.05 9.16 14.34
N LYS A 27 -1.02 9.95 14.19
CA LYS A 27 -2.07 10.17 15.19
C LYS A 27 -3.43 10.44 14.53
N GLY A 28 -4.50 10.43 15.34
CA GLY A 28 -5.84 10.85 14.93
C GLY A 28 -5.98 12.37 14.84
N GLY A 29 -6.96 12.84 14.05
CA GLY A 29 -7.32 14.26 13.97
C GLY A 29 -6.43 15.13 13.07
N VAL A 30 -5.50 14.56 12.31
CA VAL A 30 -4.63 15.33 11.39
C VAL A 30 -5.28 15.69 10.05
N GLY A 31 -6.54 15.28 9.81
CA GLY A 31 -7.25 15.47 8.54
C GLY A 31 -6.81 14.52 7.42
N LYS A 32 -6.30 13.33 7.76
CA LYS A 32 -5.92 12.27 6.81
C LYS A 32 -7.03 11.96 5.79
N SER A 33 -8.25 11.69 6.26
CA SER A 33 -9.39 11.35 5.38
C SER A 33 -9.80 12.52 4.49
N THR A 34 -9.73 13.76 5.00
CA THR A 34 -9.94 14.97 4.19
C THR A 34 -8.92 15.08 3.06
N VAL A 35 -7.65 14.82 3.35
CA VAL A 35 -6.58 14.78 2.35
C VAL A 35 -6.84 13.67 1.33
N THR A 36 -7.20 12.46 1.79
CA THR A 36 -7.52 11.32 0.91
C THR A 36 -8.66 11.64 -0.06
N ALA A 37 -9.80 12.15 0.44
CA ALA A 37 -10.96 12.47 -0.39
C ALA A 37 -10.66 13.54 -1.45
N ASN A 38 -9.96 14.61 -1.07
CA ASN A 38 -9.64 15.69 -2.00
C ASN A 38 -8.60 15.27 -3.06
N ILE A 39 -7.58 14.50 -2.69
CA ILE A 39 -6.62 13.96 -3.66
C ILE A 39 -7.32 12.99 -4.62
N ALA A 40 -8.23 12.14 -4.12
CA ALA A 40 -8.98 11.21 -4.95
C ALA A 40 -9.79 11.93 -6.04
N VAL A 41 -10.54 12.96 -5.64
CA VAL A 41 -11.35 13.77 -6.56
C VAL A 41 -10.47 14.57 -7.51
N ALA A 42 -9.33 15.10 -7.05
CA ALA A 42 -8.37 15.76 -7.93
C ALA A 42 -7.80 14.80 -9.00
N MET A 43 -7.42 13.58 -8.61
CA MET A 43 -6.95 12.54 -9.54
C MET A 43 -8.03 12.15 -10.56
N ALA A 44 -9.30 12.04 -10.14
CA ALA A 44 -10.42 11.79 -11.05
C ALA A 44 -10.64 12.96 -12.02
N GLY A 45 -10.46 14.20 -11.55
CA GLY A 45 -10.48 15.40 -12.38
C GLY A 45 -9.37 15.43 -13.45
N MET A 46 -8.27 14.70 -13.23
CA MET A 46 -7.20 14.48 -14.21
C MET A 46 -7.51 13.36 -15.22
N GLY A 47 -8.70 12.73 -15.13
CA GLY A 47 -9.14 11.65 -16.01
C GLY A 47 -8.74 10.25 -15.57
N LEU A 48 -8.20 10.08 -14.35
CA LEU A 48 -7.85 8.77 -13.82
C LEU A 48 -9.06 8.03 -13.28
N ARG A 49 -9.03 6.70 -13.39
CA ARG A 49 -10.02 5.80 -12.76
C ARG A 49 -9.57 5.54 -11.34
N VAL A 50 -10.24 6.17 -10.38
CA VAL A 50 -9.84 6.19 -8.97
C VAL A 50 -10.83 5.43 -8.09
N GLY A 51 -10.29 4.58 -7.23
CA GLY A 51 -11.02 3.99 -6.11
C GLY A 51 -10.49 4.51 -4.77
N VAL A 52 -11.35 4.49 -3.75
CA VAL A 52 -11.00 4.77 -2.35
C VAL A 52 -11.55 3.67 -1.45
N VAL A 53 -10.68 3.07 -0.64
CA VAL A 53 -11.07 2.24 0.49
C VAL A 53 -10.89 3.05 1.76
N ASP A 54 -11.99 3.28 2.46
CA ASP A 54 -11.98 3.81 3.81
C ASP A 54 -11.68 2.65 4.77
N ALA A 55 -10.42 2.58 5.21
CA ALA A 55 -9.95 1.53 6.11
C ALA A 55 -10.05 1.93 7.58
N ASP A 56 -10.49 3.15 7.90
CA ASP A 56 -10.73 3.59 9.27
C ASP A 56 -12.08 3.08 9.80
N ILE A 57 -12.08 1.83 10.24
CA ILE A 57 -13.30 1.11 10.65
C ILE A 57 -14.00 1.74 11.86
N TYR A 58 -13.26 2.40 12.75
CA TYR A 58 -13.83 2.95 13.99
C TYR A 58 -14.31 4.40 13.84
N GLY A 59 -13.82 5.11 12.82
CA GLY A 59 -14.21 6.48 12.53
C GLY A 59 -14.31 6.74 11.02
N PRO A 60 -15.11 5.95 10.27
CA PRO A 60 -15.22 6.11 8.84
C PRO A 60 -15.79 7.49 8.52
N SER A 61 -15.12 8.23 7.63
CA SER A 61 -15.48 9.62 7.33
C SER A 61 -15.55 9.93 5.84
N ILE A 62 -14.94 9.09 5.01
CA ILE A 62 -14.91 9.28 3.55
C ILE A 62 -16.31 9.31 2.93
N PRO A 63 -17.27 8.41 3.27
CA PRO A 63 -18.60 8.47 2.66
C PRO A 63 -19.32 9.78 2.93
N GLY A 64 -19.27 10.27 4.17
CA GLY A 64 -19.86 11.56 4.57
C GLY A 64 -19.25 12.73 3.80
N MET A 65 -17.91 12.79 3.72
CA MET A 65 -17.18 13.83 2.97
C MET A 65 -17.49 13.86 1.47
N LEU A 66 -18.03 12.76 0.92
CA LEU A 66 -18.42 12.61 -0.48
C LEU A 66 -19.93 12.66 -0.70
N GLY A 67 -20.71 12.97 0.34
CA GLY A 67 -22.18 13.02 0.26
C GLY A 67 -22.83 11.66 -0.02
N ILE A 68 -22.08 10.57 0.17
CA ILE A 68 -22.59 9.22 0.01
C ILE A 68 -23.36 8.88 1.27
N LYS A 69 -24.66 8.58 1.11
CA LYS A 69 -25.51 8.17 2.22
C LYS A 69 -24.95 6.89 2.85
N GLY A 70 -24.66 6.95 4.15
CA GLY A 70 -24.31 5.76 4.94
C GLY A 70 -25.49 4.79 5.04
N ASN A 71 -25.23 3.59 5.57
CA ASN A 71 -26.25 2.62 5.97
C ASN A 71 -27.19 2.15 4.84
N GLN A 72 -26.68 2.14 3.61
CA GLN A 72 -27.28 1.37 2.54
C GLN A 72 -26.40 0.14 2.31
N PRO A 73 -26.92 -1.09 2.55
CA PRO A 73 -26.13 -2.29 2.32
C PRO A 73 -25.68 -2.31 0.85
N PRO A 74 -24.42 -2.64 0.59
CA PRO A 74 -23.89 -2.58 -0.75
C PRO A 74 -24.63 -3.57 -1.65
N VAL A 75 -24.91 -3.13 -2.86
CA VAL A 75 -25.52 -3.98 -3.88
C VAL A 75 -24.49 -5.05 -4.27
N MET A 76 -24.94 -6.29 -4.39
CA MET A 76 -24.12 -7.38 -4.88
C MET A 76 -24.33 -7.55 -6.37
N SER A 77 -23.24 -7.73 -7.12
CA SER A 77 -23.32 -8.07 -8.54
C SER A 77 -23.76 -9.53 -8.74
N PRO A 78 -24.15 -9.92 -9.97
CA PRO A 78 -24.49 -11.31 -10.29
C PRO A 78 -23.38 -12.30 -9.94
N ASP A 79 -22.12 -11.85 -10.01
CA ASP A 79 -20.93 -12.62 -9.65
C ASP A 79 -20.62 -12.63 -8.14
N LYS A 80 -21.56 -12.16 -7.32
CA LYS A 80 -21.43 -12.04 -5.85
C LYS A 80 -20.27 -11.14 -5.41
N LYS A 81 -19.91 -10.14 -6.21
CA LYS A 81 -18.98 -9.09 -5.78
C LYS A 81 -19.74 -7.89 -5.22
N VAL A 82 -19.09 -7.17 -4.32
CA VAL A 82 -19.63 -5.94 -3.74
C VAL A 82 -19.51 -4.82 -4.77
N ILE A 83 -20.62 -4.16 -5.14
CA ILE A 83 -20.60 -2.99 -6.02
C ILE A 83 -20.25 -1.75 -5.18
N PRO A 84 -19.16 -1.02 -5.49
CA PRO A 84 -18.77 0.15 -4.71
C PRO A 84 -19.71 1.33 -4.97
N ALA A 85 -19.87 2.19 -3.97
CA ALA A 85 -20.57 3.46 -4.15
C ALA A 85 -19.77 4.38 -5.09
N GLN A 86 -20.43 5.37 -5.68
CA GLN A 86 -19.81 6.30 -6.62
C GLN A 86 -20.20 7.73 -6.28
N ALA A 87 -19.22 8.63 -6.28
CA ALA A 87 -19.40 10.07 -6.12
C ALA A 87 -18.23 10.79 -6.80
N PHE A 88 -18.44 11.98 -7.36
CA PHE A 88 -17.35 12.81 -7.94
C PHE A 88 -16.40 12.07 -8.90
N GLY A 89 -16.90 11.10 -9.67
CA GLY A 89 -16.09 10.29 -10.59
C GLY A 89 -15.20 9.23 -9.93
N ILE A 90 -15.31 9.01 -8.62
CA ILE A 90 -14.55 8.01 -7.86
C ILE A 90 -15.44 6.88 -7.34
N LYS A 91 -14.87 5.68 -7.22
CA LYS A 91 -15.50 4.52 -6.58
C LYS A 91 -15.09 4.46 -5.10
N VAL A 92 -15.99 4.11 -4.20
CA VAL A 92 -15.77 4.14 -2.75
C VAL A 92 -16.29 2.87 -2.08
N MET A 93 -15.49 2.33 -1.16
CA MET A 93 -15.94 1.29 -0.23
C MET A 93 -15.53 1.67 1.21
N SER A 94 -16.45 1.55 2.16
CA SER A 94 -16.22 1.87 3.58
C SER A 94 -17.00 0.91 4.48
N MET A 95 -16.54 0.73 5.72
CA MET A 95 -17.29 0.00 6.73
C MET A 95 -18.63 0.68 7.05
N ALA A 96 -18.74 2.01 6.93
CA ALA A 96 -19.99 2.75 7.15
C ALA A 96 -21.12 2.35 6.16
N MET A 97 -20.81 1.58 5.12
CA MET A 97 -21.79 1.04 4.18
C MET A 97 -22.29 -0.35 4.58
N LEU A 98 -21.61 -1.04 5.51
CA LEU A 98 -21.95 -2.40 5.96
C LEU A 98 -22.69 -2.47 7.28
N SER A 99 -22.76 -1.36 8.03
CA SER A 99 -23.42 -1.32 9.34
C SER A 99 -24.84 -0.81 9.20
N ASP A 100 -25.82 -1.54 9.74
CA ASP A 100 -27.13 -0.98 10.07
C ASP A 100 -26.98 -0.16 11.36
N ASP A 101 -27.54 1.05 11.40
CA ASP A 101 -27.43 2.04 12.50
C ASP A 101 -27.78 1.50 13.90
N ASP A 102 -28.45 0.35 14.01
CA ASP A 102 -29.05 -0.14 15.25
C ASP A 102 -28.17 -1.12 16.05
N SER A 103 -26.97 -1.48 15.59
CA SER A 103 -26.05 -2.25 16.45
C SER A 103 -24.59 -1.89 16.23
N PRO A 104 -23.86 -1.42 17.26
CA PRO A 104 -22.42 -1.34 17.18
C PRO A 104 -21.88 -2.77 17.12
N ALA A 105 -21.66 -3.27 15.90
CA ALA A 105 -20.98 -4.53 15.69
C ALA A 105 -19.60 -4.38 16.32
N ILE A 106 -19.38 -5.03 17.47
CA ILE A 106 -18.06 -5.08 18.11
C ILE A 106 -17.15 -5.91 17.19
N LEU A 107 -16.54 -5.22 16.22
CA LEU A 107 -15.62 -5.80 15.26
C LEU A 107 -14.32 -6.10 15.99
N ARG A 108 -14.07 -7.39 16.24
CA ARG A 108 -12.79 -7.87 16.76
C ARG A 108 -11.74 -7.85 15.64
N GLY A 109 -10.47 -7.62 15.99
CA GLY A 109 -9.35 -7.45 15.05
C GLY A 109 -9.30 -8.43 13.85
N PRO A 110 -9.51 -9.74 14.03
CA PRO A 110 -9.52 -10.68 12.90
C PRO A 110 -10.62 -10.42 11.86
N MET A 111 -11.79 -9.92 12.29
CA MET A 111 -12.88 -9.56 11.36
C MET A 111 -12.56 -8.28 10.59
N VAL A 112 -11.92 -7.30 11.24
CA VAL A 112 -11.43 -6.06 10.62
C VAL A 112 -10.55 -6.39 9.42
N THR A 113 -9.53 -7.24 9.62
CA THR A 113 -8.63 -7.67 8.54
C THR A 113 -9.38 -8.34 7.40
N LYS A 114 -10.35 -9.22 7.71
CA LYS A 114 -11.16 -9.91 6.70
C LYS A 114 -12.00 -8.95 5.86
N TYR A 115 -12.64 -7.96 6.48
CA TYR A 115 -13.41 -6.95 5.76
C TYR A 115 -12.53 -6.08 4.86
N LEU A 116 -11.37 -5.66 5.36
CA LEU A 116 -10.41 -4.91 4.56
C LEU A 116 -9.90 -5.73 3.38
N GLN A 117 -9.66 -7.02 3.59
CA GLN A 117 -9.33 -7.94 2.49
C GLN A 117 -10.43 -8.06 1.46
N MET A 118 -11.67 -8.16 1.91
CA MET A 118 -12.83 -8.14 1.04
C MET A 118 -12.93 -6.81 0.26
N PHE A 119 -12.69 -5.65 0.90
CA PHE A 119 -12.78 -4.33 0.24
C PHE A 119 -11.76 -4.18 -0.88
N VAL A 120 -10.54 -4.68 -0.70
CA VAL A 120 -9.50 -4.55 -1.72
C VAL A 120 -9.65 -5.59 -2.82
N ALA A 121 -10.01 -6.84 -2.49
CA ALA A 121 -9.96 -7.97 -3.43
C ALA A 121 -11.32 -8.43 -3.99
N GLN A 122 -12.42 -8.21 -3.27
CA GLN A 122 -13.75 -8.78 -3.60
C GLN A 122 -14.79 -7.72 -4.00
N VAL A 123 -14.38 -6.46 -4.09
CA VAL A 123 -15.19 -5.36 -4.64
C VAL A 123 -15.03 -5.30 -6.15
N GLU A 124 -16.11 -4.98 -6.86
CA GLU A 124 -16.14 -4.79 -8.29
C GLU A 124 -15.61 -3.42 -8.70
N TRP A 125 -14.31 -3.22 -8.48
CA TRP A 125 -13.61 -1.99 -8.83
C TRP A 125 -13.59 -1.72 -10.34
N GLY A 126 -13.75 -2.75 -11.17
CA GLY A 126 -13.47 -2.67 -12.60
C GLY A 126 -12.00 -2.33 -12.85
N GLU A 127 -11.71 -1.69 -13.97
CA GLU A 127 -10.37 -1.17 -14.24
C GLU A 127 -10.14 0.13 -13.44
N LEU A 128 -9.03 0.18 -12.70
CA LEU A 128 -8.58 1.34 -11.93
C LEU A 128 -7.13 1.66 -12.27
N ASP A 129 -6.83 2.95 -12.38
CA ASP A 129 -5.45 3.43 -12.45
C ASP A 129 -4.86 3.60 -11.04
N VAL A 130 -5.70 4.01 -10.08
CA VAL A 130 -5.30 4.26 -8.68
C VAL A 130 -6.34 3.72 -7.71
N LEU A 131 -5.90 3.07 -6.64
CA LEU A 131 -6.69 2.80 -5.44
C LEU A 131 -6.00 3.44 -4.23
N LEU A 132 -6.71 4.32 -3.52
CA LEU A 132 -6.24 4.94 -2.28
C LEU A 132 -6.79 4.16 -1.07
N LEU A 133 -5.92 3.85 -0.11
CA LEU A 133 -6.30 3.23 1.16
C LEU A 133 -6.18 4.26 2.28
N ASP A 134 -7.33 4.72 2.80
CA ASP A 134 -7.37 5.64 3.95
C ASP A 134 -7.19 4.85 5.25
N LEU A 135 -5.95 4.68 5.70
CA LEU A 135 -5.64 3.78 6.82
C LEU A 135 -6.19 4.31 8.16
N PRO A 136 -6.51 3.47 9.17
CA PRO A 136 -6.84 3.95 10.52
C PRO A 136 -5.73 4.84 11.09
N PRO A 137 -5.97 5.74 12.05
CA PRO A 137 -4.90 6.56 12.65
C PRO A 137 -3.92 5.76 13.50
N GLY A 138 -2.71 6.29 13.67
CA GLY A 138 -1.71 5.74 14.61
C GLY A 138 -0.68 4.86 13.91
N THR A 139 -0.06 3.94 14.65
CA THR A 139 0.90 2.95 14.12
C THR A 139 0.61 1.56 14.70
N GLY A 140 -0.67 1.25 14.89
CA GLY A 140 -1.13 0.00 15.48
C GLY A 140 -1.14 -1.15 14.48
N ASP A 141 -1.40 -2.35 14.99
CA ASP A 141 -1.28 -3.61 14.23
C ASP A 141 -2.18 -3.68 12.97
N ILE A 142 -3.29 -2.94 12.93
CA ILE A 142 -4.21 -2.92 11.78
C ILE A 142 -3.54 -2.29 10.54
N GLN A 143 -2.83 -1.16 10.72
CA GLN A 143 -2.11 -0.53 9.60
C GLN A 143 -1.00 -1.45 9.06
N LEU A 144 -0.27 -2.11 9.97
CA LEU A 144 0.77 -3.06 9.61
C LEU A 144 0.17 -4.25 8.85
N THR A 145 -0.92 -4.83 9.36
CA THR A 145 -1.62 -5.96 8.73
C THR A 145 -2.09 -5.61 7.32
N LEU A 146 -2.63 -4.41 7.11
CA LEU A 146 -3.04 -3.92 5.80
C LEU A 146 -1.87 -3.80 4.83
N ALA A 147 -0.77 -3.19 5.28
CA ALA A 147 0.42 -3.01 4.46
C ALA A 147 1.14 -4.34 4.16
N GLN A 148 0.97 -5.34 5.02
CA GLN A 148 1.45 -6.72 4.78
C GLN A 148 0.54 -7.49 3.82
N ALA A 149 -0.77 -7.24 3.86
CA ALA A 149 -1.74 -7.97 3.05
C ALA A 149 -1.72 -7.55 1.57
N PHE A 150 -1.29 -6.33 1.26
CA PHE A 150 -1.34 -5.78 -0.09
C PHE A 150 0.00 -5.24 -0.58
N PRO A 151 0.32 -5.42 -1.87
CA PRO A 151 1.52 -4.85 -2.46
C PRO A 151 1.32 -3.34 -2.70
N LEU A 152 1.65 -2.52 -1.71
CA LEU A 152 1.47 -1.08 -1.80
C LEU A 152 2.54 -0.49 -2.73
N THR A 153 2.10 0.34 -3.68
CA THR A 153 3.00 1.12 -4.56
C THR A 153 3.79 2.15 -3.75
N GLY A 154 3.17 2.69 -2.71
CA GLY A 154 3.84 3.53 -1.73
C GLY A 154 2.86 4.14 -0.74
N ALA A 155 3.40 4.86 0.23
CA ALA A 155 2.65 5.51 1.29
C ALA A 155 2.86 7.03 1.31
N VAL A 156 1.78 7.76 1.56
CA VAL A 156 1.80 9.19 1.88
C VAL A 156 1.53 9.35 3.36
N VAL A 157 2.38 10.11 4.04
CA VAL A 157 2.23 10.38 5.47
C VAL A 157 1.65 11.77 5.69
N VAL A 158 0.45 11.83 6.26
CA VAL A 158 -0.23 13.07 6.64
C VAL A 158 0.13 13.42 8.09
N SER A 159 0.53 14.67 8.29
CA SER A 159 0.90 15.22 9.60
C SER A 159 0.39 16.65 9.75
N THR A 160 0.58 17.26 10.91
CA THR A 160 0.34 18.70 11.14
C THR A 160 1.63 19.36 11.62
N PRO A 161 1.80 20.70 11.53
CA PRO A 161 3.03 21.36 11.96
C PRO A 161 3.39 21.11 13.44
N GLN A 162 2.39 20.81 14.28
CA GLN A 162 2.57 20.50 15.71
C GLN A 162 3.01 19.06 15.96
N ASP A 163 2.73 18.15 15.03
CA ASP A 163 3.03 16.72 15.13
C ASP A 163 4.47 16.38 14.78
N VAL A 164 5.20 17.39 14.34
CA VAL A 164 6.58 17.31 13.90
C VAL A 164 7.54 17.31 15.09
N SER A 165 7.25 16.46 16.09
CA SER A 165 8.35 15.90 16.87
C SER A 165 8.95 14.79 16.03
N LEU A 166 10.28 14.75 15.89
CA LEU A 166 10.98 13.67 15.20
C LEU A 166 10.52 12.28 15.66
N LYS A 167 10.08 12.13 16.92
CA LYS A 167 9.62 10.85 17.46
C LYS A 167 8.31 10.34 16.85
N ILE A 168 7.31 11.20 16.63
CA ILE A 168 5.98 10.76 16.14
C ILE A 168 6.02 10.50 14.64
N ALA A 169 6.62 11.41 13.87
CA ALA A 169 6.80 11.21 12.43
C ALA A 169 7.64 9.96 12.13
N ARG A 170 8.76 9.75 12.84
CA ARG A 170 9.58 8.53 12.69
C ARG A 170 8.80 7.26 13.01
N ARG A 171 7.79 7.29 13.89
CA ARG A 171 7.03 6.09 14.22
C ARG A 171 6.17 5.61 13.04
N GLY A 172 5.43 6.51 12.38
CA GLY A 172 4.65 6.19 11.19
C GLY A 172 5.53 5.77 10.00
N LEU A 173 6.65 6.46 9.82
CA LEU A 173 7.61 6.16 8.75
C LEU A 173 8.29 4.81 8.96
N ARG A 174 8.73 4.49 10.20
CA ARG A 174 9.35 3.19 10.54
C ARG A 174 8.41 2.03 10.27
N MET A 175 7.12 2.20 10.50
CA MET A 175 6.16 1.13 10.23
C MET A 175 6.12 0.79 8.73
N MET A 176 6.05 1.80 7.84
CA MET A 176 6.09 1.56 6.39
C MET A 176 7.42 0.96 5.93
N GLN A 177 8.53 1.38 6.54
CA GLN A 177 9.85 0.78 6.30
C GLN A 177 9.91 -0.69 6.74
N GLN A 178 9.29 -1.07 7.86
CA GLN A 178 9.26 -2.46 8.33
C GLN A 178 8.58 -3.42 7.36
N VAL A 179 7.71 -2.90 6.49
CA VAL A 179 6.99 -3.66 5.46
C VAL A 179 7.46 -3.32 4.06
N ASN A 180 8.62 -2.67 3.91
CA ASN A 180 9.21 -2.31 2.61
C ASN A 180 8.27 -1.52 1.69
N VAL A 181 7.42 -0.66 2.25
CA VAL A 181 6.53 0.21 1.50
C VAL A 181 7.24 1.56 1.27
N PRO A 182 7.49 1.97 0.00
CA PRO A 182 8.14 3.24 -0.29
C PRO A 182 7.34 4.43 0.24
N ILE A 183 7.99 5.37 0.91
CA ILE A 183 7.35 6.61 1.34
C ILE A 183 7.44 7.60 0.18
N LEU A 184 6.30 7.87 -0.45
CA LEU A 184 6.21 8.78 -1.61
C LEU A 184 6.29 10.24 -1.19
N GLY A 185 5.96 10.53 0.06
CA GLY A 185 6.27 11.80 0.69
C GLY A 185 5.38 12.15 1.86
N ILE A 186 5.61 13.35 2.39
CA ILE A 186 4.92 13.90 3.56
C ILE A 186 4.01 15.05 3.13
N VAL A 187 2.78 15.04 3.63
CA VAL A 187 1.83 16.16 3.53
C VAL A 187 1.70 16.79 4.92
N GLU A 188 1.98 18.09 5.02
CA GLU A 188 1.73 18.88 6.22
C GLU A 188 0.35 19.55 6.11
N ASN A 189 -0.65 18.95 6.74
CA ASN A 189 -2.00 19.51 6.80
C ASN A 189 -2.13 20.56 7.92
N MET A 190 -3.13 21.44 7.81
CA MET A 190 -3.39 22.51 8.77
C MET A 190 -2.18 23.47 8.95
N SER A 191 -1.45 23.73 7.87
CA SER A 191 -0.23 24.56 7.86
C SER A 191 -0.53 26.02 7.57
N GLY A 192 -0.72 26.80 8.63
CA GLY A 192 -1.16 28.19 8.52
C GLY A 192 -2.65 28.31 8.20
N PHE A 193 -3.11 29.53 8.00
CA PHE A 193 -4.51 29.88 7.76
C PHE A 193 -4.62 30.77 6.54
N ALA A 194 -5.40 30.35 5.56
CA ALA A 194 -5.64 31.12 4.35
C ALA A 194 -6.77 32.13 4.60
N CYS A 195 -6.46 33.41 4.41
CA CYS A 195 -7.44 34.48 4.55
C CYS A 195 -8.49 34.38 3.44
N GLY A 196 -9.77 34.24 3.80
CA GLY A 196 -10.86 34.13 2.84
C GLY A 196 -11.08 35.36 1.95
N SER A 197 -10.52 36.53 2.31
CA SER A 197 -10.67 37.78 1.56
C SER A 197 -9.53 38.05 0.58
N CYS A 198 -8.29 37.65 0.90
CA CYS A 198 -7.11 37.96 0.08
C CYS A 198 -6.25 36.74 -0.29
N GLY A 199 -6.54 35.55 0.23
CA GLY A 199 -5.78 34.32 -0.02
C GLY A 199 -4.41 34.26 0.69
N GLU A 200 -4.02 35.30 1.43
CA GLU A 200 -2.75 35.33 2.16
C GLU A 200 -2.74 34.27 3.28
N ILE A 201 -1.62 33.54 3.38
CA ILE A 201 -1.44 32.49 4.38
C ILE A 201 -0.75 33.06 5.62
N THR A 202 -1.49 33.14 6.73
CA THR A 202 -0.98 33.53 8.03
C THR A 202 -0.58 32.28 8.83
N HIS A 203 0.66 32.20 9.31
CA HIS A 203 1.11 31.06 10.12
C HIS A 203 0.67 31.25 11.59
N ILE A 204 -0.37 30.52 11.99
CA ILE A 204 -0.88 30.50 13.38
C ILE A 204 0.04 29.67 14.30
N PHE A 205 0.71 28.66 13.73
CA PHE A 205 1.65 27.78 14.44
C PHE A 205 3.05 27.83 13.80
N SER A 206 4.01 27.11 14.39
CA SER A 206 5.33 26.89 13.80
C SER A 206 5.22 26.36 12.37
N LYS A 207 6.08 26.85 11.47
CA LYS A 207 6.10 26.49 10.04
C LYS A 207 7.19 25.46 9.72
N GLY A 208 6.94 24.61 8.73
CA GLY A 208 7.99 23.90 8.00
C GLY A 208 8.51 22.67 8.73
N GLY A 209 7.77 22.17 9.71
CA GLY A 209 8.16 20.99 10.44
C GLY A 209 8.16 19.76 9.52
N GLY A 210 7.08 19.56 8.76
CA GLY A 210 6.94 18.45 7.82
C GLY A 210 8.03 18.48 6.74
N GLU A 211 8.36 19.66 6.23
CA GLU A 211 9.44 19.85 5.25
C GLU A 211 10.82 19.53 5.85
N ALA A 212 11.09 20.00 7.08
CA ALA A 212 12.35 19.71 7.76
C ALA A 212 12.54 18.20 8.00
N ILE A 213 11.48 17.50 8.41
CA ILE A 213 11.51 16.04 8.59
C ILE A 213 11.68 15.31 7.27
N ALA A 214 10.96 15.73 6.23
CA ALA A 214 11.08 15.14 4.90
C ALA A 214 12.55 15.19 4.43
N ARG A 215 13.20 16.34 4.61
CA ARG A 215 14.62 16.54 4.32
C ARG A 215 15.54 15.67 5.18
N GLU A 216 15.31 15.59 6.49
CA GLU A 216 16.14 14.79 7.39
C GLU A 216 16.09 13.29 7.07
N ILE A 217 14.92 12.79 6.67
CA ILE A 217 14.69 11.36 6.41
C ILE A 217 14.93 11.01 4.94
N GLY A 218 15.15 12.00 4.08
CA GLY A 218 15.41 11.79 2.65
C GLY A 218 14.17 11.37 1.85
N VAL A 219 12.98 11.85 2.24
CA VAL A 219 11.72 11.59 1.53
C VAL A 219 11.14 12.89 0.95
N PRO A 220 10.32 12.84 -0.12
CA PRO A 220 9.74 14.04 -0.70
C PRO A 220 8.79 14.79 0.26
N PHE A 221 8.77 16.12 0.17
CA PHE A 221 7.72 16.93 0.77
C PHE A 221 6.69 17.28 -0.31
N LEU A 222 5.47 16.78 -0.17
CA LEU A 222 4.43 16.88 -1.21
C LEU A 222 3.68 18.22 -1.14
N GLY A 223 3.63 18.84 0.04
CA GLY A 223 3.02 20.15 0.20
C GLY A 223 2.50 20.43 1.60
N ALA A 224 2.17 21.70 1.82
CA ALA A 224 1.57 22.23 3.03
C ALA A 224 0.15 22.71 2.73
N VAL A 225 -0.86 22.05 3.29
CA VAL A 225 -2.27 22.42 3.10
C VAL A 225 -2.67 23.42 4.20
N PRO A 226 -3.06 24.66 3.86
CA PRO A 226 -3.49 25.64 4.85
C PRO A 226 -4.84 25.29 5.45
N ILE A 227 -5.13 25.83 6.63
CA ILE A 227 -6.47 25.83 7.21
C ILE A 227 -7.32 26.83 6.42
N GLU A 228 -8.43 26.34 5.88
CA GLU A 228 -9.52 27.17 5.34
C GLU A 228 -10.84 26.71 5.99
N PRO A 229 -11.66 27.62 6.55
CA PRO A 229 -12.96 27.25 7.14
C PRO A 229 -13.84 26.46 6.17
N ALA A 230 -13.79 26.82 4.88
CA ALA A 230 -14.52 26.16 3.81
C ALA A 230 -14.20 24.65 3.72
N ILE A 231 -13.02 24.17 4.12
CA ILE A 231 -12.71 22.74 4.11
C ILE A 231 -13.65 21.96 5.03
N VAL A 232 -13.99 22.53 6.19
CA VAL A 232 -14.92 21.91 7.15
C VAL A 232 -16.34 21.97 6.59
N ASP A 233 -16.78 23.16 6.16
CA ASP A 233 -18.14 23.36 5.64
C ASP A 233 -18.44 22.45 4.44
N THR A 234 -17.48 22.36 3.51
CA THR A 234 -17.59 21.54 2.29
C THR A 234 -17.50 20.05 2.60
N GLY A 235 -16.67 19.65 3.57
CA GLY A 235 -16.60 18.29 4.08
C GLY A 235 -17.92 17.83 4.71
N ASP A 236 -18.51 18.64 5.59
CA ASP A 236 -19.79 18.32 6.25
C ASP A 236 -20.97 18.35 5.26
N ALA A 237 -20.90 19.20 4.24
CA ALA A 237 -21.86 19.23 3.13
C ALA A 237 -21.70 18.08 2.12
N GLY A 238 -20.67 17.24 2.28
CA GLY A 238 -20.41 16.10 1.39
C GLY A 238 -19.94 16.50 -0.02
N THR A 239 -19.31 17.67 -0.15
CA THR A 239 -18.80 18.17 -1.43
C THR A 239 -17.33 18.55 -1.27
N PRO A 240 -16.35 17.75 -1.68
CA PRO A 240 -14.93 18.01 -1.40
C PRO A 240 -14.44 19.39 -1.86
N MET A 241 -13.50 19.98 -1.11
CA MET A 241 -12.93 21.31 -1.35
C MET A 241 -12.46 21.51 -2.80
N VAL A 242 -11.78 20.53 -3.38
CA VAL A 242 -11.30 20.59 -4.78
C VAL A 242 -12.43 20.69 -5.82
N SER A 243 -13.64 20.25 -5.47
CA SER A 243 -14.83 20.37 -6.31
C SER A 243 -15.63 21.64 -6.01
N ALA A 244 -15.74 22.03 -4.74
CA ALA A 244 -16.54 23.18 -4.32
C ALA A 244 -15.84 24.52 -4.60
N HIS A 245 -14.53 24.58 -4.38
CA HIS A 245 -13.72 25.80 -4.45
C HIS A 245 -12.37 25.49 -5.12
N PRO A 246 -12.34 25.18 -6.43
CA PRO A 246 -11.14 24.71 -7.13
C PRO A 246 -9.98 25.73 -7.10
N ASP A 247 -10.28 27.02 -7.04
CA ASP A 247 -9.28 28.10 -7.02
C ASP A 247 -8.72 28.41 -5.62
N SER A 248 -9.20 27.72 -4.57
CA SER A 248 -8.72 27.98 -3.21
C SER A 248 -7.27 27.56 -3.02
N PRO A 249 -6.53 28.22 -2.11
CA PRO A 249 -5.16 27.82 -1.76
C PRO A 249 -5.03 26.33 -1.39
N ALA A 250 -5.93 25.77 -0.57
CA ALA A 250 -5.94 24.36 -0.20
C ALA A 250 -6.27 23.44 -1.38
N ALA A 251 -7.28 23.77 -2.19
CA ALA A 251 -7.65 23.00 -3.37
C ALA A 251 -6.46 22.87 -4.34
N GLN A 252 -5.76 23.97 -4.60
CA GLN A 252 -4.57 24.00 -5.44
C GLN A 252 -3.43 23.13 -4.88
N VAL A 253 -3.27 23.06 -3.55
CA VAL A 253 -2.29 22.16 -2.93
C VAL A 253 -2.71 20.69 -3.10
N TYR A 254 -3.99 20.33 -2.92
CA TYR A 254 -4.46 18.96 -3.15
C TYR A 254 -4.23 18.51 -4.60
N VAL A 255 -4.49 19.38 -5.58
CA VAL A 255 -4.23 19.10 -7.00
C VAL A 255 -2.74 18.86 -7.23
N LYS A 256 -1.85 19.71 -6.70
CA LYS A 256 -0.38 19.51 -6.81
C LYS A 256 0.09 18.20 -6.18
N ILE A 257 -0.47 17.82 -5.03
CA ILE A 257 -0.15 16.54 -4.39
C ILE A 257 -0.60 15.38 -5.29
N ALA A 258 -1.81 15.45 -5.86
CA ALA A 258 -2.29 14.45 -6.81
C ALA A 258 -1.38 14.35 -8.04
N GLU A 259 -0.97 15.47 -8.65
CA GLU A 259 -0.03 15.49 -9.79
C GLU A 259 1.30 14.84 -9.43
N ALA A 260 1.84 15.16 -8.25
CA ALA A 260 3.10 14.58 -7.77
C ALA A 260 3.02 13.06 -7.58
N LEU A 261 1.88 12.53 -7.12
CA LEU A 261 1.68 11.09 -6.94
C LEU A 261 1.44 10.35 -8.27
N VAL A 262 0.82 11.02 -9.24
CA VAL A 262 0.58 10.47 -10.58
C VAL A 262 1.87 10.42 -11.38
N GLY A 263 2.59 11.55 -11.43
CA GLY A 263 3.86 11.71 -12.15
C GLY A 263 5.06 11.07 -11.44
N GLY A 264 5.02 10.99 -10.11
CA GLY A 264 5.97 10.27 -9.27
C GLY A 264 5.72 8.77 -9.31
N GLY A 265 5.87 8.16 -10.49
CA GLY A 265 6.15 6.74 -10.54
C GLY A 265 7.48 6.52 -9.83
N SER A 266 7.47 5.99 -8.62
CA SER A 266 8.67 5.38 -8.06
C SER A 266 9.15 4.38 -9.11
N GLU A 267 10.28 4.68 -9.75
CA GLU A 267 11.07 3.67 -10.44
C GLU A 267 11.43 2.65 -9.36
N LYS A 268 10.64 1.58 -9.28
CA LYS A 268 10.74 0.58 -8.21
C LYS A 268 12.05 -0.16 -8.40
N GLY A 269 12.99 0.01 -7.48
CA GLY A 269 14.00 -1.02 -7.23
C GLY A 269 13.34 -2.11 -6.40
N GLY A 270 12.83 -3.16 -7.05
CA GLY A 270 12.18 -4.28 -6.38
C GLY A 270 11.39 -5.16 -7.34
N LEU A 271 11.02 -6.37 -6.93
CA LEU A 271 10.19 -7.29 -7.72
C LEU A 271 8.90 -6.62 -8.22
N ALA A 272 8.42 -7.05 -9.40
CA ALA A 272 7.07 -6.75 -9.86
C ALA A 272 6.05 -7.47 -8.94
N LEU A 273 5.12 -6.70 -8.35
CA LEU A 273 4.17 -7.20 -7.34
C LEU A 273 2.73 -6.78 -7.69
N PRO A 274 1.73 -7.63 -7.43
CA PRO A 274 1.85 -8.99 -6.90
C PRO A 274 2.29 -10.00 -7.97
N PHE A 275 2.87 -11.11 -7.55
CA PHE A 275 3.12 -12.27 -8.43
C PHE A 275 2.73 -13.58 -7.75
N ASP A 276 2.52 -14.61 -8.56
CA ASP A 276 2.14 -15.96 -8.14
C ASP A 276 2.82 -17.00 -9.05
N TRP A 277 4.04 -17.35 -8.69
CA TRP A 277 4.93 -18.18 -9.50
C TRP A 277 4.72 -19.66 -9.23
N HIS A 278 4.23 -20.39 -10.22
CA HIS A 278 4.20 -21.85 -10.24
C HIS A 278 5.52 -22.39 -10.81
N VAL A 279 6.41 -22.81 -9.91
CA VAL A 279 7.84 -22.99 -10.19
C VAL A 279 8.11 -23.94 -11.37
N SER A 280 7.45 -25.11 -11.39
CA SER A 280 7.66 -26.11 -12.45
C SER A 280 7.13 -25.71 -13.82
N GLU A 281 6.11 -24.85 -13.86
CA GLU A 281 5.47 -24.40 -15.10
C GLU A 281 6.09 -23.10 -15.62
N GLY A 282 6.84 -22.38 -14.77
CA GLY A 282 7.36 -21.04 -15.07
C GLY A 282 6.30 -19.94 -15.12
N THR A 283 5.02 -20.28 -14.92
CA THR A 283 3.90 -19.34 -15.02
C THR A 283 3.85 -18.42 -13.80
N GLY A 284 3.62 -17.13 -14.02
CA GLY A 284 3.49 -16.13 -12.94
C GLY A 284 4.80 -15.74 -12.24
N LYS A 285 5.96 -16.07 -12.81
CA LYS A 285 7.27 -15.56 -12.36
C LYS A 285 7.30 -14.03 -12.48
N PRO A 286 7.75 -13.28 -11.45
CA PRO A 286 7.87 -11.83 -11.55
C PRO A 286 8.93 -11.45 -12.58
N ALA A 287 8.70 -10.34 -13.29
CA ALA A 287 9.73 -9.75 -14.14
C ALA A 287 10.88 -9.21 -13.27
N ASP A 288 12.10 -9.36 -13.75
CA ASP A 288 13.28 -8.80 -13.10
C ASP A 288 13.19 -7.27 -13.09
N ALA A 289 13.52 -6.65 -11.97
CA ALA A 289 13.63 -5.20 -11.92
C ALA A 289 14.78 -4.74 -12.81
N ALA A 290 14.64 -3.57 -13.45
CA ALA A 290 15.73 -2.98 -14.23
C ALA A 290 16.99 -2.82 -13.35
N PRO A 291 18.19 -3.14 -13.86
CA PRO A 291 19.42 -3.04 -13.09
C PRO A 291 19.66 -1.59 -12.65
N PHE A 292 19.55 -1.33 -11.35
CA PHE A 292 19.86 -0.02 -10.75
C PHE A 292 21.28 0.01 -10.19
N SER A 293 21.87 1.21 -10.23
CA SER A 293 23.19 1.54 -9.71
C SER A 293 23.36 1.19 -8.23
N TYR A 294 24.46 0.50 -7.92
CA TYR A 294 24.93 0.08 -6.58
C TYR A 294 24.63 1.11 -5.46
N GLY A 295 23.90 0.68 -4.42
CA GLY A 295 23.57 1.50 -3.24
C GLY A 295 22.15 1.34 -2.67
N GLY A 296 21.36 0.37 -3.15
CA GLY A 296 19.99 0.11 -2.68
C GLY A 296 19.89 -0.57 -1.30
N ALA A 297 18.66 -0.83 -0.83
CA ALA A 297 18.41 -1.48 0.45
C ALA A 297 18.77 -2.98 0.39
N ALA A 298 19.44 -3.49 1.44
CA ALA A 298 19.97 -4.86 1.48
C ALA A 298 18.89 -5.97 1.54
N ASP A 299 17.66 -5.62 1.95
CA ASP A 299 16.53 -6.52 2.13
C ASP A 299 15.39 -6.27 1.12
N VAL A 300 15.74 -5.76 -0.05
CA VAL A 300 14.82 -5.59 -1.19
C VAL A 300 15.25 -6.52 -2.32
N ALA A 301 14.43 -7.54 -2.60
CA ALA A 301 14.66 -8.46 -3.72
C ALA A 301 14.29 -7.80 -5.05
N ILE A 302 15.11 -8.02 -6.09
CA ILE A 302 14.95 -7.43 -7.42
C ILE A 302 14.78 -8.48 -8.52
N ALA A 303 15.24 -9.71 -8.31
CA ALA A 303 15.01 -10.84 -9.20
C ALA A 303 14.95 -12.13 -8.38
N LEU A 304 14.23 -13.12 -8.91
CA LEU A 304 14.13 -14.46 -8.33
C LEU A 304 14.45 -15.49 -9.41
N ASP A 305 15.19 -16.53 -9.06
CA ASP A 305 15.33 -17.71 -9.91
C ASP A 305 15.38 -19.00 -9.09
N HIS A 306 15.14 -20.14 -9.72
CA HIS A 306 15.09 -21.42 -9.02
C HIS A 306 15.60 -22.56 -9.89
N ASP A 307 16.45 -23.40 -9.32
CA ASP A 307 17.02 -24.58 -9.96
C ASP A 307 16.88 -25.84 -9.08
N GLU A 308 17.66 -26.89 -9.36
CA GLU A 308 17.62 -28.13 -8.55
C GLU A 308 18.20 -27.95 -7.14
N ILE A 309 19.06 -26.95 -6.92
CA ILE A 309 19.73 -26.68 -5.65
C ILE A 309 18.78 -25.87 -4.76
N GLY A 310 18.19 -24.80 -5.28
CA GLY A 310 17.39 -23.90 -4.46
C GLY A 310 16.86 -22.66 -5.16
N LEU A 311 16.56 -21.66 -4.32
CA LEU A 311 16.05 -20.35 -4.73
C LEU A 311 17.21 -19.36 -4.75
N THR A 312 17.49 -18.78 -5.91
CA THR A 312 18.38 -17.64 -6.08
C THR A 312 17.59 -16.35 -5.91
N ILE A 313 18.09 -15.44 -5.08
CA ILE A 313 17.54 -14.11 -4.86
C ILE A 313 18.63 -13.09 -5.19
N CYS A 314 18.35 -12.22 -6.15
CA CYS A 314 19.17 -11.04 -6.39
C CYS A 314 18.61 -9.87 -5.57
N TRP A 315 19.48 -9.19 -4.83
CA TRP A 315 19.13 -8.11 -3.93
C TRP A 315 19.50 -6.75 -4.53
N GLN A 316 18.80 -5.70 -4.13
CA GLN A 316 18.99 -4.34 -4.63
C GLN A 316 20.38 -3.75 -4.32
N ASP A 317 21.07 -4.29 -3.31
CA ASP A 317 22.46 -3.92 -2.98
C ASP A 317 23.50 -4.62 -3.87
N GLY A 318 23.06 -5.43 -4.83
CA GLY A 318 23.90 -6.19 -5.76
C GLY A 318 24.37 -7.54 -5.23
N HIS A 319 23.95 -7.95 -4.02
CA HIS A 319 24.22 -9.29 -3.52
C HIS A 319 23.33 -10.31 -4.22
N GLU A 320 23.89 -11.47 -4.53
CA GLU A 320 23.17 -12.64 -5.02
C GLU A 320 23.27 -13.75 -3.97
N GLN A 321 22.14 -14.37 -3.67
CA GLN A 321 22.02 -15.36 -2.59
C GLN A 321 21.28 -16.60 -3.08
N LEU A 322 21.97 -17.74 -3.13
CA LEU A 322 21.37 -19.06 -3.36
C LEU A 322 21.04 -19.73 -2.03
N ILE A 323 19.76 -20.00 -1.77
CA ILE A 323 19.29 -20.67 -0.56
C ILE A 323 18.76 -22.06 -0.93
N GLY A 324 19.35 -23.10 -0.33
CA GLY A 324 18.97 -24.49 -0.59
C GLY A 324 17.49 -24.76 -0.28
N SER A 325 16.83 -25.56 -1.13
CA SER A 325 15.40 -25.87 -0.98
C SER A 325 15.05 -26.49 0.37
N ARG A 326 15.93 -27.33 0.90
CA ARG A 326 15.77 -27.93 2.23
C ARG A 326 15.96 -26.91 3.35
N ASP A 327 16.91 -25.99 3.22
CA ASP A 327 17.16 -24.95 4.20
C ASP A 327 16.00 -23.96 4.28
N LEU A 328 15.41 -23.60 3.13
CA LEU A 328 14.14 -22.87 3.10
C LEU A 328 13.08 -23.60 3.91
N ARG A 329 12.84 -24.89 3.63
CA ARG A 329 11.78 -25.65 4.31
C ARG A 329 12.00 -25.75 5.83
N LEU A 330 13.25 -25.98 6.26
CA LEU A 330 13.64 -26.08 7.67
C LEU A 330 13.51 -24.74 8.41
N ASN A 331 13.74 -23.62 7.71
CA ASN A 331 13.63 -22.29 8.28
C ASN A 331 12.24 -21.66 8.12
N CYS A 332 11.22 -22.44 7.72
CA CYS A 332 9.84 -21.95 7.63
C CYS A 332 9.38 -21.32 8.97
N ARG A 333 8.84 -20.10 8.90
CA ARG A 333 8.39 -19.33 10.09
C ARG A 333 6.87 -19.19 10.17
N CYS A 334 6.11 -20.02 9.45
CA CYS A 334 4.66 -20.02 9.55
C CYS A 334 4.17 -20.61 10.88
N ALA A 335 2.92 -20.31 11.24
CA ALA A 335 2.29 -20.82 12.46
C ALA A 335 2.16 -22.35 12.52
N ALA A 336 2.25 -23.04 11.38
CA ALA A 336 2.25 -24.51 11.35
C ALA A 336 3.63 -25.13 11.65
N CYS A 337 4.71 -24.35 11.51
CA CYS A 337 6.08 -24.81 11.70
C CYS A 337 6.73 -24.27 12.97
N ARG A 338 6.18 -23.20 13.56
CA ARG A 338 6.66 -22.60 14.80
C ARG A 338 5.51 -22.35 15.75
N ASP A 339 5.76 -22.64 17.02
CA ASP A 339 4.83 -22.31 18.09
C ASP A 339 4.76 -20.80 18.28
N GLU A 340 3.55 -20.26 18.31
CA GLU A 340 3.32 -18.81 18.32
C GLU A 340 3.76 -18.15 19.64
N MET A 341 3.69 -18.90 20.75
CA MET A 341 3.99 -18.39 22.09
C MET A 341 5.49 -18.46 22.43
N SER A 342 6.14 -19.57 22.08
CA SER A 342 7.55 -19.82 22.39
C SER A 342 8.50 -19.52 21.24
N GLY A 343 8.00 -19.43 20.01
CA GLY A 343 8.82 -19.29 18.79
C GLY A 343 9.62 -20.55 18.42
N ALA A 344 9.46 -21.63 19.20
CA ALA A 344 10.16 -22.89 19.01
C ALA A 344 9.72 -23.58 17.71
N ALA A 345 10.67 -24.24 17.04
CA ALA A 345 10.36 -25.04 15.87
C ALA A 345 9.53 -26.26 16.27
N ILE A 346 8.36 -26.41 15.66
CA ILE A 346 7.51 -27.60 15.75
C ILE A 346 7.95 -28.63 14.70
N LEU A 347 8.47 -28.14 13.58
CA LEU A 347 8.95 -28.95 12.48
C LEU A 347 10.14 -29.83 12.92
N ASP A 348 9.98 -31.14 12.82
CA ASP A 348 11.07 -32.10 12.98
C ASP A 348 11.94 -32.14 11.71
N PRO A 349 13.23 -31.79 11.78
CA PRO A 349 14.12 -31.80 10.62
C PRO A 349 14.25 -33.16 9.92
N SER A 350 14.04 -34.26 10.64
CA SER A 350 14.13 -35.62 10.10
C SER A 350 12.98 -35.94 9.13
N ASN A 351 11.85 -35.24 9.27
CA ASN A 351 10.68 -35.40 8.40
C ASN A 351 10.76 -34.56 7.11
N VAL A 352 11.83 -33.77 6.93
CA VAL A 352 12.02 -32.95 5.72
C VAL A 352 12.90 -33.71 4.72
N PRO A 353 12.36 -34.17 3.57
CA PRO A 353 13.12 -34.91 2.56
C PRO A 353 14.29 -34.11 2.00
N GLN A 354 15.36 -34.79 1.58
CA GLN A 354 16.47 -34.13 0.87
C GLN A 354 16.06 -33.61 -0.52
N SER A 355 15.08 -34.26 -1.16
CA SER A 355 14.53 -33.88 -2.47
C SER A 355 13.41 -32.84 -2.40
N ILE A 356 13.19 -32.22 -1.23
CA ILE A 356 12.17 -31.20 -1.05
C ILE A 356 12.44 -30.03 -2.01
N LYS A 357 11.40 -29.53 -2.67
CA LYS A 357 11.50 -28.36 -3.55
C LYS A 357 10.29 -27.44 -3.42
N PRO A 358 10.48 -26.12 -3.57
CA PRO A 358 9.40 -25.19 -3.81
C PRO A 358 8.57 -25.60 -5.02
N THR A 359 7.24 -25.59 -4.86
CA THR A 359 6.28 -25.83 -5.95
C THR A 359 5.57 -24.55 -6.37
N ARG A 360 5.45 -23.59 -5.45
CA ARG A 360 4.82 -22.29 -5.67
C ARG A 360 5.50 -21.23 -4.82
N ILE A 361 5.74 -20.05 -5.38
CA ILE A 361 6.32 -18.89 -4.71
C ILE A 361 5.45 -17.68 -5.05
N TRP A 362 4.95 -16.95 -4.05
CA TRP A 362 4.10 -15.79 -4.29
C TRP A 362 4.50 -14.61 -3.41
N SER A 363 4.12 -13.40 -3.82
CA SER A 363 4.35 -12.19 -3.03
C SER A 363 3.39 -12.09 -1.85
N LEU A 364 3.89 -11.72 -0.67
CA LEU A 364 3.11 -11.30 0.49
C LEU A 364 3.40 -9.82 0.79
N GLY A 365 2.56 -8.94 0.24
CA GLY A 365 2.80 -7.51 0.26
C GLY A 365 4.16 -7.16 -0.34
N ASN A 366 4.86 -6.19 0.25
CA ASN A 366 6.20 -5.78 -0.20
C ASN A 366 7.35 -6.42 0.61
N TYR A 367 7.06 -7.24 1.63
CA TYR A 367 8.02 -7.56 2.69
C TYR A 367 8.40 -9.03 2.79
N ALA A 368 7.66 -9.92 2.15
CA ALA A 368 7.84 -11.35 2.30
C ALA A 368 7.46 -12.14 1.05
N LEU A 369 8.01 -13.36 0.99
CA LEU A 369 7.60 -14.41 0.07
C LEU A 369 6.76 -15.45 0.80
N GLY A 370 5.71 -15.91 0.14
CA GLY A 370 5.00 -17.12 0.50
C GLY A 370 5.49 -18.29 -0.33
N LEU A 371 5.73 -19.45 0.29
CA LEU A 371 6.24 -20.65 -0.38
C LEU A 371 5.35 -21.87 -0.07
N ALA A 372 5.11 -22.68 -1.11
CA ALA A 372 4.61 -24.04 -1.00
C ALA A 372 5.69 -25.03 -1.44
N PHE A 373 5.66 -26.24 -0.88
CA PHE A 373 6.68 -27.26 -1.06
C PHE A 373 6.08 -28.59 -1.51
N SER A 374 6.94 -29.45 -2.07
CA SER A 374 6.56 -30.78 -2.56
C SER A 374 6.15 -31.79 -1.48
N ASP A 375 6.33 -31.49 -0.19
CA ASP A 375 5.80 -32.28 0.93
C ASP A 375 4.32 -31.96 1.25
N GLY A 376 3.69 -31.07 0.46
CA GLY A 376 2.31 -30.63 0.65
C GLY A 376 2.18 -29.40 1.57
N HIS A 377 3.27 -28.89 2.15
CA HIS A 377 3.24 -27.66 2.93
C HIS A 377 2.95 -26.46 2.01
N SER A 378 1.98 -25.60 2.37
CA SER A 378 1.48 -24.54 1.48
C SER A 378 1.28 -23.19 2.16
N THR A 379 1.80 -23.02 3.38
CA THR A 379 1.62 -21.81 4.19
C THR A 379 2.95 -21.18 4.61
N GLY A 380 4.04 -21.50 3.92
CA GLY A 380 5.36 -20.98 4.24
C GLY A 380 5.42 -19.46 4.10
N ILE A 381 6.04 -18.77 5.06
CA ILE A 381 6.20 -17.30 5.07
C ILE A 381 7.65 -16.95 5.38
N TYR A 382 8.24 -16.12 4.53
CA TYR A 382 9.65 -15.75 4.56
C TYR A 382 9.79 -14.26 4.34
N THR A 383 10.03 -13.49 5.41
CA THR A 383 10.33 -12.06 5.24
C THR A 383 11.66 -11.90 4.51
N PHE A 384 11.79 -10.86 3.69
CA PHE A 384 13.04 -10.59 2.98
C PHE A 384 14.23 -10.45 3.93
N LYS A 385 14.02 -9.80 5.08
CA LYS A 385 15.01 -9.75 6.16
C LYS A 385 15.40 -11.14 6.70
N ALA A 386 14.46 -12.07 6.81
CA ALA A 386 14.76 -13.43 7.26
C ALA A 386 15.52 -14.23 6.19
N LEU A 387 15.12 -14.11 4.92
CA LEU A 387 15.82 -14.71 3.78
C LEU A 387 17.26 -14.20 3.69
N ARG A 388 17.45 -12.88 3.78
CA ARG A 388 18.77 -12.25 3.74
C ARG A 388 19.69 -12.69 4.88
N ALA A 389 19.13 -13.10 6.01
CA ALA A 389 19.88 -13.62 7.14
C ALA A 389 20.22 -15.12 7.04
N MET A 390 19.68 -15.85 6.06
CA MET A 390 20.00 -17.26 5.84
C MET A 390 21.40 -17.42 5.25
N GLN A 391 22.03 -18.57 5.49
CA GLN A 391 23.31 -18.90 4.86
C GLN A 391 23.09 -19.20 3.37
N SER A 392 23.93 -18.61 2.52
CA SER A 392 24.02 -19.01 1.11
C SER A 392 24.65 -20.40 1.02
N VAL A 393 24.21 -21.20 0.05
CA VAL A 393 24.96 -22.38 -0.37
C VAL A 393 26.22 -21.87 -1.07
N GLU A 394 27.40 -22.29 -0.61
CA GLU A 394 28.64 -22.04 -1.33
C GLU A 394 28.60 -22.86 -2.63
N VAL A 395 28.53 -22.17 -3.77
CA VAL A 395 28.77 -22.81 -5.06
C VAL A 395 30.29 -22.91 -5.16
N GLU A 396 30.85 -24.11 -4.97
CA GLU A 396 32.25 -24.34 -5.34
C GLU A 396 32.37 -24.08 -6.86
N ASP A 397 33.16 -23.08 -7.24
CA ASP A 397 33.53 -22.85 -8.64
C ASP A 397 34.23 -24.12 -9.16
N VAL A 398 33.56 -24.88 -10.04
CA VAL A 398 34.12 -26.06 -10.71
C VAL A 398 34.83 -25.67 -12.00
#